data_AF-Q47928-F1
#
_entry.id   AF-Q47928-F1
#
_cell.length_a   1.000
_cell.length_b   1.000
_cell.length_c   1.000
_cell.angle_alpha   90.00
_cell.angle_beta   90.00
_cell.angle_gamma   90.00
#
_symmetry.space_group_name_H-M   'P 1'
#
loop_
_entity.id
_entity.type
_entity.pdbx_description
1 polymer ?
#
loop_
_entity_poly.entity_id
_entity_poly.type
_entity_poly.pdbx_seq_one_letter_code
_entity_poly.pdbx_strand_id
1 'polypeptide(L)'
;MDDDPGAHERGPTACPRPQRHLSGRGLPEAVRGQARVRERGPEGRGRAGPEWTRRWEYREKNFAREALTVNPAKACQPLGAVLDALGFAEAMPLVHGSQGCVAYFRSHFGRHFKEPVPAASTSMTEDAAVFGGINNLVEAMENITALYKPKHIAVSTTCMAEVIGDDLFAYIGAAQQEAITQDFPVSYAHTPSFVGSHITGYDAMLKGILEMLAKSPDADVKIEKSDRVRLNVIPGFDTYVGNHREYRRILEL
;
A
#
# COMPACT_ATOMS: atom_id res chain seq x y z
N MET A 1 -35.32 -27.15 -58.29
CA MET A 1 -33.97 -26.63 -58.02
C MET A 1 -34.11 -25.12 -57.86
N ASP A 2 -34.96 -24.66 -56.96
CA ASP A 2 -34.83 -24.66 -55.48
C ASP A 2 -33.91 -23.53 -55.04
N ASP A 3 -34.49 -22.34 -54.88
CA ASP A 3 -33.94 -21.24 -54.10
C ASP A 3 -35.03 -20.82 -53.10
N ASP A 4 -34.79 -21.13 -51.83
CA ASP A 4 -35.63 -20.77 -50.68
C ASP A 4 -35.18 -19.39 -50.13
N PRO A 5 -36.02 -18.34 -50.16
CA PRO A 5 -35.70 -17.07 -49.55
C PRO A 5 -36.37 -16.97 -48.17
N GLY A 6 -35.59 -17.13 -47.10
CA GLY A 6 -36.16 -17.09 -45.75
C GLY A 6 -35.15 -17.04 -44.61
N ALA A 7 -34.26 -16.05 -44.61
CA ALA A 7 -33.45 -15.73 -43.45
C ALA A 7 -34.33 -15.22 -42.30
N HIS A 8 -34.40 -15.97 -41.19
CA HIS A 8 -34.73 -15.40 -39.87
C HIS A 8 -33.74 -15.88 -38.80
N GLU A 9 -33.23 -14.86 -38.12
CA GLU A 9 -32.20 -14.79 -37.09
C GLU A 9 -32.31 -15.85 -35.98
N ARG A 10 -31.21 -16.58 -35.73
CA ARG A 10 -31.01 -17.29 -34.45
C ARG A 10 -30.20 -16.39 -33.52
N GLY A 11 -30.88 -15.66 -32.64
CA GLY A 11 -30.23 -14.97 -31.52
C GLY A 11 -29.54 -15.96 -30.56
N PRO A 12 -28.55 -15.51 -29.78
CA PRO A 12 -27.84 -16.37 -28.84
C PRO A 12 -28.80 -16.84 -27.75
N THR A 13 -28.98 -18.16 -27.65
CA THR A 13 -29.72 -18.81 -26.58
C THR A 13 -29.04 -18.53 -25.25
N ALA A 14 -29.66 -17.67 -24.43
CA ALA A 14 -29.25 -17.46 -23.05
C ALA A 14 -29.28 -18.81 -22.31
N CYS A 15 -28.14 -19.20 -21.74
CA CYS A 15 -28.04 -20.32 -20.81
C CYS A 15 -29.05 -20.08 -19.67
N PRO A 16 -30.01 -21.00 -19.39
CA PRO A 16 -30.99 -20.77 -18.35
C PRO A 16 -30.28 -20.77 -17.00
N ARG A 17 -30.13 -19.59 -16.38
CA ARG A 17 -29.71 -19.50 -14.98
C ARG A 17 -30.79 -20.20 -14.16
N PRO A 18 -30.46 -21.22 -13.33
CA PRO A 18 -31.43 -21.79 -12.44
C PRO A 18 -31.82 -20.72 -11.42
N GLN A 19 -32.99 -20.11 -11.59
CA GLN A 19 -33.63 -19.37 -10.52
C GLN A 19 -34.06 -20.38 -9.46
N ARG A 20 -33.14 -20.68 -8.52
CA ARG A 20 -33.54 -21.33 -7.28
C ARG A 20 -34.45 -20.35 -6.55
N HIS A 21 -35.75 -20.56 -6.66
CA HIS A 21 -36.72 -20.00 -5.74
C HIS A 21 -36.30 -20.41 -4.33
N LEU A 22 -35.67 -19.48 -3.61
CA LEU A 22 -35.50 -19.58 -2.16
C LEU A 22 -36.90 -19.41 -1.56
N SER A 23 -37.64 -20.51 -1.46
CA SER A 23 -38.77 -20.62 -0.56
C SER A 23 -38.28 -20.19 0.84
N GLY A 24 -39.14 -19.50 1.60
CA GLY A 24 -38.82 -18.74 2.82
C GLY A 24 -38.23 -19.50 4.02
N ARG A 25 -37.44 -20.56 3.81
CA ARG A 25 -36.59 -21.25 4.79
C ARG A 25 -35.09 -20.89 4.64
N GLY A 26 -34.79 -19.75 4.00
CA GLY A 26 -33.58 -19.56 3.18
C GLY A 26 -32.24 -19.16 3.83
N LEU A 27 -32.16 -18.87 5.13
CA LEU A 27 -30.89 -18.46 5.78
C LEU A 27 -30.69 -19.15 7.14
N PRO A 28 -31.67 -19.17 8.05
CA PRO A 28 -31.52 -19.81 9.35
C PRO A 28 -31.27 -21.32 9.26
N GLU A 29 -31.90 -22.01 8.30
CA GLU A 29 -31.73 -23.44 8.10
C GLU A 29 -30.36 -23.77 7.48
N ALA A 30 -29.89 -22.93 6.55
CA ALA A 30 -28.54 -23.03 5.98
C ALA A 30 -27.44 -22.77 7.03
N VAL A 31 -27.63 -21.77 7.91
CA VAL A 31 -26.71 -21.48 9.03
C VAL A 31 -26.72 -22.63 10.04
N ARG A 32 -27.90 -23.20 10.35
CA ARG A 32 -28.01 -24.41 11.19
C ARG A 32 -27.34 -25.62 10.54
N GLY A 33 -27.46 -25.77 9.22
CA GLY A 33 -26.76 -26.79 8.44
C GLY A 33 -25.23 -26.65 8.53
N GLN A 34 -24.70 -25.43 8.33
CA GLN A 34 -23.27 -25.16 8.51
C GLN A 34 -22.79 -25.38 9.94
N ALA A 35 -23.62 -25.05 10.94
CA ALA A 35 -23.31 -25.28 12.35
C ALA A 35 -23.24 -26.77 12.71
N ARG A 36 -23.92 -27.65 11.96
CA ARG A 36 -23.84 -29.11 12.10
C ARG A 36 -22.61 -29.72 11.43
N VAL A 37 -22.13 -29.11 10.33
CA VAL A 37 -20.95 -29.59 9.57
C VAL A 37 -19.64 -29.13 10.20
N ARG A 38 -19.62 -27.96 10.87
CA ARG A 38 -18.46 -27.57 11.68
C ARG A 38 -18.44 -28.43 12.93
N GLU A 39 -17.39 -29.23 13.10
CA GLU A 39 -17.08 -29.86 14.40
C GLU A 39 -16.95 -28.75 15.45
N ARG A 40 -18.04 -28.51 16.18
CA ARG A 40 -17.96 -27.74 17.41
C ARG A 40 -17.19 -28.61 18.38
N GLY A 41 -16.04 -28.10 18.85
CA GLY A 41 -15.32 -28.75 19.94
C GLY A 41 -16.30 -29.04 21.08
N PRO A 42 -16.08 -30.15 21.83
CA PRO A 42 -17.09 -30.76 22.69
C PRO A 42 -17.76 -29.73 23.62
N GLU A 43 -19.09 -29.64 23.54
CA GLU A 43 -19.91 -28.90 24.49
C GLU A 43 -19.67 -29.49 25.88
N GLY A 44 -18.97 -28.75 26.76
CA GLY A 44 -18.68 -29.18 28.13
C GLY A 44 -17.20 -29.32 28.50
N ARG A 45 -16.25 -29.30 27.55
CA ARG A 45 -14.84 -29.01 27.92
C ARG A 45 -14.69 -27.51 28.04
N GLY A 46 -14.24 -27.03 29.19
CA GLY A 46 -14.08 -25.61 29.56
C GLY A 46 -13.33 -24.76 28.52
N ARG A 47 -13.99 -24.46 27.41
CA ARG A 47 -13.67 -23.29 26.61
C ARG A 47 -13.89 -22.14 27.56
N ALA A 48 -12.83 -21.41 27.82
CA ALA A 48 -12.94 -20.17 28.53
C ALA A 48 -13.87 -19.27 27.70
N GLY A 49 -15.14 -19.25 28.11
CA GLY A 49 -16.21 -18.64 27.32
C GLY A 49 -16.01 -17.13 27.23
N PRO A 50 -16.86 -16.43 26.47
CA PRO A 50 -16.87 -14.96 26.45
C PRO A 50 -16.96 -14.34 27.85
N GLU A 51 -17.48 -15.08 28.83
CA GLU A 51 -17.52 -14.64 30.23
C GLU A 51 -16.16 -14.66 30.92
N TRP A 52 -15.27 -15.62 30.63
CA TRP A 52 -13.94 -15.66 31.24
C TRP A 52 -13.03 -14.58 30.67
N THR A 53 -13.13 -14.31 29.36
CA THR A 53 -12.32 -13.26 28.71
C THR A 53 -12.67 -11.84 29.20
N ARG A 54 -13.78 -11.68 29.91
CA ARG A 54 -14.19 -10.41 30.56
C ARG A 54 -13.68 -10.27 32.00
N ARG A 55 -13.06 -11.30 32.59
CA ARG A 55 -12.59 -11.29 33.99
C ARG A 55 -11.20 -10.68 34.11
N TRP A 56 -10.88 -10.16 35.30
CA TRP A 56 -9.56 -9.61 35.62
C TRP A 56 -8.44 -10.65 35.51
N GLU A 57 -8.71 -11.90 35.88
CA GLU A 57 -7.75 -12.99 35.75
C GLU A 57 -7.28 -13.16 34.29
N TYR A 58 -8.19 -13.06 33.32
CA TYR A 58 -7.83 -13.12 31.91
C TYR A 58 -7.04 -11.90 31.48
N ARG A 59 -7.38 -10.71 31.98
CA ARG A 59 -6.63 -9.49 31.72
C ARG A 59 -5.17 -9.67 32.09
N GLU A 60 -4.87 -10.14 33.31
CA GLU A 60 -3.47 -10.34 33.73
C GLU A 60 -2.73 -11.31 32.80
N LYS A 61 -3.36 -12.42 32.41
CA LYS A 61 -2.81 -13.37 31.42
C LYS A 61 -2.63 -12.74 30.03
N ASN A 62 -3.55 -11.86 29.63
CA ASN A 62 -3.53 -11.17 28.35
C ASN A 62 -2.41 -10.13 28.28
N PHE A 63 -2.12 -9.45 29.39
CA PHE A 63 -1.03 -8.47 29.51
C PHE A 63 0.34 -9.14 29.72
N ALA A 64 0.38 -10.36 30.24
CA ALA A 64 1.60 -11.17 30.37
C ALA A 64 2.08 -11.81 29.05
N ARG A 65 1.50 -11.45 27.89
CA ARG A 65 1.93 -11.98 26.58
C ARG A 65 3.22 -11.31 26.13
N GLU A 66 4.17 -12.12 25.66
CA GLU A 66 5.46 -11.63 25.15
C GLU A 66 5.63 -11.85 23.62
N ALA A 67 5.03 -12.89 23.05
CA ALA A 67 5.20 -13.24 21.63
C ALA A 67 3.95 -13.02 20.76
N LEU A 68 2.75 -13.23 21.33
CA LEU A 68 1.50 -13.18 20.58
C LEU A 68 0.94 -11.75 20.53
N THR A 69 0.82 -11.19 19.33
CA THR A 69 0.05 -9.97 19.06
C THR A 69 -1.33 -10.32 18.50
N VAL A 70 -2.37 -9.66 18.98
CA VAL A 70 -3.75 -9.82 18.50
C VAL A 70 -4.32 -8.42 18.26
N ASN A 71 -4.92 -8.20 17.08
CA ASN A 71 -5.50 -6.92 16.66
C ASN A 71 -4.54 -5.72 16.84
N PRO A 72 -3.40 -5.70 16.14
CA PRO A 72 -2.44 -4.61 16.27
C PRO A 72 -3.05 -3.27 15.84
N ALA A 73 -2.77 -2.22 16.60
CA ALA A 73 -3.14 -0.84 16.28
C ALA A 73 -1.98 -0.08 15.60
N LYS A 74 -1.25 -0.76 14.70
CA LYS A 74 -0.19 -0.18 13.87
C LYS A 74 -0.08 -0.92 12.54
N ALA A 75 0.39 -0.21 11.52
CA ALA A 75 0.82 -0.78 10.25
C ALA A 75 2.35 -0.72 10.07
N CYS A 76 2.87 -1.30 8.99
CA CYS A 76 4.31 -1.35 8.68
C CYS A 76 4.80 -0.10 7.94
N GLN A 77 6.12 0.12 7.96
CA GLN A 77 6.80 1.31 7.43
C GLN A 77 6.40 1.73 6.00
N PRO A 78 6.47 0.87 4.97
CA PRO A 78 6.25 1.32 3.58
C PRO A 78 4.85 1.88 3.31
N LEU A 79 3.86 1.59 4.17
CA LEU A 79 2.56 2.26 4.11
C LEU A 79 2.70 3.78 4.32
N GLY A 80 3.56 4.19 5.27
CA GLY A 80 3.84 5.60 5.52
C GLY A 80 4.65 6.26 4.43
N ALA A 81 5.64 5.56 3.89
CA ALA A 81 6.44 6.06 2.77
C ALA A 81 5.59 6.33 1.52
N VAL A 82 4.62 5.43 1.23
CA VAL A 82 3.66 5.67 0.15
C VAL A 82 2.80 6.91 0.41
N LEU A 83 2.32 7.12 1.63
CA LEU A 83 1.52 8.32 1.95
C LEU A 83 2.34 9.60 1.81
N ASP A 84 3.59 9.59 2.27
CA ASP A 84 4.50 10.72 2.15
C ASP A 84 4.75 11.08 0.68
N ALA A 85 5.14 10.09 -0.13
CA ALA A 85 5.39 10.25 -1.56
C ALA A 85 4.17 10.82 -2.31
N LEU A 86 2.95 10.40 -1.96
CA LEU A 86 1.71 10.93 -2.54
C LEU A 86 1.47 12.42 -2.24
N GLY A 87 2.13 12.98 -1.22
CA GLY A 87 2.06 14.39 -0.87
C GLY A 87 2.87 15.30 -1.80
N PHE A 88 3.80 14.75 -2.59
CA PHE A 88 4.65 15.51 -3.50
C PHE A 88 4.08 15.56 -4.92
N ALA A 89 4.21 16.71 -5.56
CA ALA A 89 3.60 16.95 -6.87
C ALA A 89 4.19 16.04 -7.96
N GLU A 90 3.30 15.32 -8.66
CA GLU A 90 3.66 14.43 -9.79
C GLU A 90 4.70 13.35 -9.41
N ALA A 91 4.76 12.97 -8.14
CA ALA A 91 5.59 11.89 -7.64
C ALA A 91 4.89 10.53 -7.80
N MET A 92 5.64 9.51 -8.23
CA MET A 92 5.19 8.12 -8.22
C MET A 92 5.82 7.37 -7.05
N PRO A 93 5.02 6.90 -6.07
CA PRO A 93 5.50 5.96 -5.07
C PRO A 93 5.85 4.61 -5.72
N LEU A 94 7.11 4.20 -5.60
CA LEU A 94 7.60 2.89 -6.01
C LEU A 94 8.05 2.12 -4.77
N VAL A 95 7.47 0.95 -4.52
CA VAL A 95 7.92 0.07 -3.44
C VAL A 95 8.73 -1.08 -4.04
N HIS A 96 10.04 -1.06 -3.82
CA HIS A 96 10.96 -2.10 -4.22
C HIS A 96 10.75 -3.38 -3.40
N GLY A 97 10.48 -4.49 -4.09
CA GLY A 97 10.23 -5.78 -3.48
C GLY A 97 8.93 -6.44 -3.92
N SER A 98 8.24 -7.07 -2.97
CA SER A 98 7.07 -7.91 -3.26
C SER A 98 5.81 -7.10 -3.60
N GLN A 99 5.20 -7.40 -4.74
CA GLN A 99 3.98 -6.74 -5.23
C GLN A 99 2.76 -6.87 -4.31
N GLY A 100 2.71 -7.92 -3.49
CA GLY A 100 1.61 -8.14 -2.54
C GLY A 100 1.48 -6.99 -1.53
N CYS A 101 2.62 -6.42 -1.11
CA CYS A 101 2.66 -5.27 -0.22
C CYS A 101 1.94 -4.06 -0.83
N VAL A 102 2.24 -3.74 -2.10
CA VAL A 102 1.67 -2.58 -2.80
C VAL A 102 0.16 -2.74 -3.00
N ALA A 103 -0.30 -3.95 -3.33
CA ALA A 103 -1.74 -4.23 -3.40
C ALA A 103 -2.45 -3.95 -2.06
N TYR A 104 -1.83 -4.31 -0.92
CA TYR A 104 -2.36 -4.01 0.40
C TYR A 104 -2.36 -2.52 0.70
N PHE A 105 -1.29 -1.78 0.41
CA PHE A 105 -1.22 -0.34 0.70
C PHE A 105 -2.27 0.44 -0.09
N ARG A 106 -2.36 0.18 -1.39
CA ARG A 106 -3.38 0.79 -2.28
C ARG A 106 -4.79 0.48 -1.78
N SER A 107 -5.06 -0.77 -1.42
CA SER A 107 -6.37 -1.16 -0.89
C SER A 107 -6.66 -0.57 0.49
N HIS A 108 -5.65 -0.39 1.33
CA HIS A 108 -5.80 0.19 2.67
C HIS A 108 -6.21 1.67 2.56
N PHE A 109 -5.45 2.46 1.80
CA PHE A 109 -5.76 3.86 1.57
C PHE A 109 -7.02 4.06 0.72
N GLY A 110 -7.25 3.24 -0.31
CA GLY A 110 -8.46 3.32 -1.12
C GLY A 110 -9.74 3.04 -0.31
N ARG A 111 -9.67 2.17 0.71
CA ARG A 111 -10.78 1.96 1.65
C ARG A 111 -10.98 3.14 2.60
N HIS A 112 -9.90 3.80 3.02
CA HIS A 112 -9.95 4.94 3.94
C HIS A 112 -10.44 6.21 3.23
N PHE A 113 -9.79 6.60 2.13
CA PHE A 113 -10.07 7.84 1.41
C PHE A 113 -11.20 7.73 0.38
N LYS A 114 -11.58 6.52 -0.04
CA LYS A 114 -12.50 6.28 -1.16
C LYS A 114 -12.01 6.83 -2.51
N GLU A 115 -10.71 6.95 -2.65
CA GLU A 115 -10.03 7.48 -3.84
C GLU A 115 -9.08 6.44 -4.45
N PRO A 116 -8.73 6.56 -5.74
CA PRO A 116 -7.61 5.82 -6.34
C PRO A 116 -6.29 6.18 -5.65
N VAL A 117 -5.44 5.17 -5.42
CA VAL A 117 -4.13 5.35 -4.78
C VAL A 117 -3.07 4.80 -5.73
N PRO A 118 -2.30 5.66 -6.42
CA PRO A 118 -1.22 5.23 -7.28
C PRO A 118 -0.01 4.79 -6.43
N ALA A 119 0.46 3.58 -6.68
CA ALA A 119 1.73 3.07 -6.17
C ALA A 119 2.15 1.89 -7.04
N ALA A 120 3.44 1.80 -7.37
CA ALA A 120 4.02 0.77 -8.20
C ALA A 120 4.91 -0.18 -7.38
N SER A 121 5.20 -1.34 -7.97
CA SER A 121 6.03 -2.40 -7.39
C SER A 121 7.09 -2.80 -8.42
N THR A 122 8.28 -3.17 -7.95
CA THR A 122 9.30 -3.83 -8.81
C THR A 122 9.02 -5.32 -9.01
N SER A 123 8.10 -5.88 -8.22
CA SER A 123 7.51 -7.21 -8.41
C SER A 123 8.56 -8.33 -8.36
N MET A 124 9.47 -8.21 -7.41
CA MET A 124 10.46 -9.24 -7.12
C MET A 124 9.79 -10.56 -6.75
N THR A 125 10.31 -11.65 -7.32
CA THR A 125 9.93 -13.04 -7.06
C THR A 125 11.08 -13.79 -6.36
N GLU A 126 10.94 -15.10 -6.16
CA GLU A 126 11.94 -15.94 -5.48
C GLU A 126 13.32 -15.92 -6.16
N ASP A 127 13.39 -15.71 -7.48
CA ASP A 127 14.67 -15.63 -8.20
C ASP A 127 15.54 -14.45 -7.71
N ALA A 128 14.90 -13.35 -7.31
CA ALA A 128 15.59 -12.18 -6.76
C ALA A 128 16.21 -12.47 -5.39
N ALA A 129 15.84 -13.55 -4.70
CA ALA A 129 16.51 -13.98 -3.48
C ALA A 129 17.93 -14.52 -3.73
N VAL A 130 18.25 -14.92 -4.97
CA VAL A 130 19.58 -15.42 -5.34
C VAL A 130 20.45 -14.29 -5.90
N PHE A 131 19.88 -13.43 -6.74
CA PHE A 131 20.63 -12.45 -7.53
C PHE A 131 20.44 -10.99 -7.08
N GLY A 132 19.57 -10.74 -6.11
CA GLY A 132 19.14 -9.39 -5.73
C GLY A 132 18.13 -8.80 -6.71
N GLY A 133 17.56 -7.66 -6.33
CA GLY A 133 16.47 -7.00 -7.06
C GLY A 133 16.88 -5.99 -8.14
N ILE A 134 18.14 -5.93 -8.56
CA ILE A 134 18.65 -4.84 -9.42
C ILE A 134 17.89 -4.73 -10.74
N ASN A 135 17.75 -5.84 -11.47
CA ASN A 135 17.07 -5.88 -12.76
C ASN A 135 15.59 -5.46 -12.61
N ASN A 136 14.95 -5.89 -11.51
CA ASN A 136 13.57 -5.52 -11.22
C ASN A 136 13.41 -4.01 -11.02
N LEU A 137 14.36 -3.35 -10.34
CA LEU A 137 14.30 -1.91 -10.13
C LEU A 137 14.52 -1.13 -11.44
N VAL A 138 15.53 -1.52 -12.22
CA VAL A 138 15.86 -0.91 -13.51
C VAL A 138 14.66 -0.98 -14.45
N GLU A 139 14.11 -2.19 -14.65
CA GLU A 139 12.95 -2.41 -15.52
C GLU A 139 11.69 -1.68 -15.01
N ALA A 140 11.46 -1.66 -13.69
CA ALA A 140 10.31 -0.94 -13.14
C ALA A 140 10.40 0.56 -13.36
N MET A 141 11.59 1.17 -13.25
CA MET A 141 11.77 2.60 -13.49
C MET A 141 11.58 2.96 -14.97
N GLU A 142 12.08 2.14 -15.89
CA GLU A 142 11.81 2.28 -17.32
C GLU A 142 10.31 2.24 -17.60
N ASN A 143 9.63 1.21 -17.10
CA ASN A 143 8.19 1.04 -17.29
C ASN A 143 7.36 2.18 -16.67
N ILE A 144 7.71 2.63 -15.46
CA ILE A 144 7.00 3.71 -14.78
C ILE A 144 7.14 5.03 -15.52
N THR A 145 8.36 5.36 -15.97
CA THR A 145 8.61 6.59 -16.72
C THR A 145 7.91 6.57 -18.08
N ALA A 146 7.88 5.43 -18.76
CA ALA A 146 7.17 5.27 -20.04
C ALA A 146 5.63 5.37 -19.89
N LEU A 147 5.05 4.68 -18.89
CA LEU A 147 3.60 4.52 -18.75
C LEU A 147 2.95 5.67 -17.98
N TYR A 148 3.52 6.08 -16.86
CA TYR A 148 2.91 7.04 -15.94
C TYR A 148 3.50 8.44 -16.03
N LYS A 149 4.68 8.59 -16.62
CA LYS A 149 5.37 9.88 -16.85
C LYS A 149 5.42 10.78 -15.60
N PRO A 150 5.82 10.25 -14.42
CA PRO A 150 5.98 11.09 -13.24
C PRO A 150 7.15 12.06 -13.41
N LYS A 151 7.16 13.15 -12.64
CA LYS A 151 8.30 14.08 -12.56
C LYS A 151 9.36 13.65 -11.55
N HIS A 152 8.99 12.73 -10.67
CA HIS A 152 9.83 12.22 -9.59
C HIS A 152 9.38 10.81 -9.20
N ILE A 153 10.33 9.93 -8.85
CA ILE A 153 10.01 8.61 -8.28
C ILE A 153 10.52 8.56 -6.83
N ALA A 154 9.64 8.17 -5.92
CA ALA A 154 9.97 7.96 -4.52
C ALA A 154 10.05 6.46 -4.21
N VAL A 155 11.26 5.94 -4.01
CA VAL A 155 11.53 4.52 -3.80
C VAL A 155 11.54 4.19 -2.31
N SER A 156 10.70 3.25 -1.90
CA SER A 156 10.72 2.63 -0.57
C SER A 156 10.87 1.11 -0.71
N THR A 157 10.97 0.36 0.39
CA THR A 157 11.22 -1.09 0.34
C THR A 157 10.20 -1.93 1.10
N THR A 158 9.95 -3.13 0.59
CA THR A 158 9.29 -4.19 1.36
C THR A 158 10.29 -4.92 2.26
N CYS A 159 9.79 -5.68 3.23
CA CYS A 159 10.64 -6.50 4.10
C CYS A 159 11.49 -7.53 3.34
N MET A 160 11.08 -7.98 2.15
CA MET A 160 11.86 -8.95 1.38
C MET A 160 13.18 -8.35 0.87
N ALA A 161 13.11 -7.17 0.25
CA ALA A 161 14.30 -6.45 -0.25
C ALA A 161 15.26 -6.11 0.90
N GLU A 162 14.71 -5.73 2.06
CA GLU A 162 15.50 -5.43 3.26
C GLU A 162 16.21 -6.65 3.85
N VAL A 163 15.57 -7.84 3.82
CA VAL A 163 16.17 -9.07 4.33
C VAL A 163 17.26 -9.60 3.41
N ILE A 164 17.07 -9.50 2.09
CA ILE A 164 18.09 -9.88 1.10
C ILE A 164 19.28 -8.90 1.16
N GLY A 165 19.01 -7.64 1.50
CA GLY A 165 20.03 -6.60 1.64
C GLY A 165 20.29 -5.83 0.34
N ASP A 166 19.23 -5.59 -0.44
CA ASP A 166 19.33 -4.81 -1.68
C ASP A 166 19.79 -3.37 -1.39
N ASP A 167 20.85 -2.93 -2.09
CA ASP A 167 21.38 -1.56 -2.00
C ASP A 167 20.63 -0.64 -2.98
N LEU A 168 19.69 0.14 -2.45
CA LEU A 168 18.89 1.07 -3.26
C LEU A 168 19.75 2.13 -3.93
N PHE A 169 20.81 2.63 -3.28
CA PHE A 169 21.66 3.67 -3.85
C PHE A 169 22.38 3.15 -5.10
N ALA A 170 22.99 1.96 -4.99
CA ALA A 170 23.65 1.31 -6.11
C ALA A 170 22.66 0.98 -7.24
N TYR A 171 21.47 0.47 -6.90
CA TYR A 171 20.50 0.05 -7.91
C TYR A 171 19.87 1.25 -8.64
N ILE A 172 19.62 2.36 -7.94
CA ILE A 172 19.18 3.62 -8.58
C ILE A 172 20.24 4.14 -9.53
N GLY A 173 21.52 4.08 -9.13
CA GLY A 173 22.64 4.45 -9.99
C GLY A 173 22.70 3.63 -11.29
N ALA A 174 22.43 2.32 -11.22
CA ALA A 174 22.31 1.48 -12.41
C ALA A 174 21.10 1.87 -13.27
N ALA A 175 19.93 2.12 -12.65
CA ALA A 175 18.75 2.55 -13.39
C ALA A 175 18.96 3.90 -14.11
N GLN A 176 19.69 4.84 -13.51
CA GLN A 176 20.05 6.11 -14.15
C GLN A 176 20.99 5.93 -15.34
N GLN A 177 21.79 4.85 -15.37
CA GLN A 177 22.68 4.54 -16.50
C GLN A 177 21.94 3.84 -17.65
N GLU A 178 20.94 3.01 -17.32
CA GLU A 178 20.35 2.06 -18.27
C GLU A 178 18.89 2.35 -18.67
N ALA A 179 18.09 2.92 -17.78
CA ALA A 179 16.63 2.95 -17.89
C ALA A 179 16.00 4.36 -17.84
N ILE A 180 16.57 5.28 -17.06
CA ILE A 180 16.05 6.65 -16.88
C ILE A 180 17.13 7.67 -17.17
N THR A 181 16.74 8.92 -17.47
CA THR A 181 17.70 10.01 -17.66
C THR A 181 18.52 10.24 -16.37
N GLN A 182 19.82 10.51 -16.50
CA GLN A 182 20.72 10.75 -15.35
C GLN A 182 20.20 11.82 -14.38
N ASP A 183 19.58 12.88 -14.90
CA ASP A 183 19.04 13.97 -14.10
C ASP A 183 17.59 13.73 -13.63
N PHE A 184 17.01 12.55 -13.89
CA PHE A 184 15.66 12.24 -13.46
C PHE A 184 15.60 12.14 -11.92
N PRO A 185 14.75 12.91 -11.24
CA PRO A 185 14.71 12.93 -9.78
C PRO A 185 14.24 11.59 -9.20
N VAL A 186 15.09 10.97 -8.38
CA VAL A 186 14.76 9.78 -7.61
C VAL A 186 15.16 9.99 -6.15
N SER A 187 14.19 9.89 -5.24
CA SER A 187 14.45 9.84 -3.80
C SER A 187 14.28 8.41 -3.32
N TYR A 188 15.00 8.01 -2.27
CA TYR A 188 14.83 6.67 -1.72
C TYR A 188 14.92 6.65 -0.20
N ALA A 189 14.32 5.62 0.40
CA ALA A 189 14.44 5.32 1.81
C ALA A 189 14.33 3.81 2.05
N HIS A 190 15.18 3.28 2.92
CA HIS A 190 15.03 1.93 3.46
C HIS A 190 13.90 1.92 4.49
N THR A 191 12.86 1.10 4.25
CA THR A 191 11.66 1.05 5.08
C THR A 191 11.37 -0.36 5.63
N PRO A 192 12.26 -0.91 6.48
CA PRO A 192 12.10 -2.26 7.02
C PRO A 192 10.84 -2.37 7.88
N SER A 193 9.92 -3.24 7.44
CA SER A 193 8.61 -3.41 8.08
C SER A 193 8.69 -3.98 9.50
N PHE A 194 9.82 -4.58 9.87
CA PHE A 194 10.10 -5.14 11.19
C PHE A 194 10.68 -4.11 12.17
N VAL A 195 10.87 -2.84 11.77
CA VAL A 195 11.28 -1.74 12.65
C VAL A 195 10.14 -0.74 12.78
N GLY A 196 9.85 -0.26 13.99
CA GLY A 196 8.89 0.82 14.21
C GLY A 196 7.47 0.54 13.69
N SER A 197 6.96 1.46 12.85
CA SER A 197 5.64 1.40 12.23
C SER A 197 5.54 2.29 10.97
N HIS A 198 4.38 2.35 10.33
CA HIS A 198 4.07 3.28 9.24
C HIS A 198 4.51 4.73 9.50
N ILE A 199 4.42 5.26 10.73
CA ILE A 199 4.88 6.63 11.03
C ILE A 199 6.40 6.76 10.83
N THR A 200 7.17 5.74 11.18
CA THR A 200 8.63 5.69 10.95
C THR A 200 8.95 5.68 9.46
N GLY A 201 8.17 4.95 8.66
CA GLY A 201 8.37 4.93 7.21
C GLY A 201 8.00 6.24 6.52
N TYR A 202 7.02 6.99 7.04
CA TYR A 202 6.73 8.34 6.59
C TYR A 202 7.94 9.26 6.81
N ASP A 203 8.49 9.27 8.03
CA ASP A 203 9.67 10.08 8.38
C ASP A 203 10.90 9.73 7.52
N ALA A 204 11.16 8.44 7.34
CA ALA A 204 12.27 7.95 6.51
C ALA A 204 12.13 8.41 5.05
N MET A 205 10.92 8.34 4.49
CA MET A 205 10.68 8.76 3.11
C MET A 205 10.79 10.28 2.96
N LEU A 206 10.20 11.04 3.89
CA LEU A 206 10.25 12.48 3.88
C LEU A 206 11.70 12.97 3.91
N LYS A 207 12.52 12.38 4.79
CA LYS A 207 13.95 12.66 4.83
C LYS A 207 14.62 12.39 3.48
N GLY A 208 14.35 11.24 2.85
CA GLY A 208 14.91 10.90 1.54
C GLY A 208 14.52 11.90 0.44
N ILE A 209 13.26 12.38 0.45
CA ILE A 209 12.79 13.40 -0.49
C ILE A 209 13.47 14.74 -0.23
N LEU A 210 13.56 15.17 1.04
CA LEU A 210 14.21 16.43 1.41
C LEU A 210 15.71 16.41 1.09
N GLU A 211 16.41 15.29 1.28
CA GLU A 211 17.82 15.13 0.91
C GLU A 211 18.03 15.21 -0.61
N MET A 212 17.11 14.65 -1.41
CA MET A 212 17.13 14.80 -2.86
C MET A 212 16.89 16.27 -3.27
N LEU A 213 15.88 16.92 -2.70
CA LEU A 213 15.57 18.33 -2.99
C LEU A 213 16.70 19.28 -2.56
N ALA A 214 17.37 19.00 -1.44
CA ALA A 214 18.52 19.78 -0.96
C ALA A 214 19.76 19.66 -1.87
N LYS A 215 19.81 18.65 -2.74
CA LYS A 215 20.88 18.48 -3.75
C LYS A 215 20.44 18.96 -5.14
N SER A 216 19.20 19.43 -5.29
CA SER A 216 18.70 19.93 -6.56
C SER A 216 19.37 21.26 -6.93
N PRO A 217 19.41 21.62 -8.23
CA PRO A 217 19.93 22.93 -8.67
C PRO A 217 19.22 24.13 -8.01
N ASP A 218 17.97 23.94 -7.56
CA ASP A 218 17.16 24.98 -6.94
C ASP A 218 17.45 25.18 -5.44
N ALA A 219 18.26 24.31 -4.82
CA ALA A 219 18.50 24.32 -3.38
C ALA A 219 19.15 25.63 -2.88
N ASP A 220 20.04 26.20 -3.68
CA ASP A 220 20.76 27.44 -3.36
C ASP A 220 20.11 28.70 -3.96
N VAL A 221 18.94 28.56 -4.60
CA VAL A 221 18.23 29.70 -5.18
C VAL A 221 17.81 30.63 -4.06
N LYS A 222 18.42 31.81 -4.03
CA LYS A 222 18.04 32.88 -3.11
C LYS A 222 16.61 33.31 -3.45
N ILE A 223 15.68 32.93 -2.59
CA ILE A 223 14.31 33.41 -2.66
C ILE A 223 14.35 34.93 -2.51
N GLU A 224 13.81 35.65 -3.49
CA GLU A 224 13.67 37.10 -3.40
C GLU A 224 12.99 37.48 -2.09
N LYS A 225 13.47 38.56 -1.45
CA LYS A 225 12.85 39.06 -0.24
C LYS A 225 11.38 39.34 -0.53
N SER A 226 10.51 38.54 0.07
CA SER A 226 9.07 38.75 0.04
C SER A 226 8.68 39.51 1.30
N ASP A 227 7.72 40.42 1.18
CA ASP A 227 7.08 41.06 2.33
C ASP A 227 6.27 40.06 3.18
N ARG A 228 6.13 38.81 2.71
CA ARG A 228 5.45 37.72 3.42
C ARG A 228 6.45 36.72 4.00
N VAL A 229 6.27 36.41 5.28
CA VAL A 229 6.99 35.32 5.96
C VAL A 229 6.55 33.99 5.36
N ARG A 230 7.52 33.13 5.02
CA ARG A 230 7.26 31.74 4.59
C ARG A 230 7.59 30.80 5.74
N LEU A 231 6.68 29.88 6.03
CA LEU A 231 6.85 28.85 7.05
C LEU A 231 6.65 27.48 6.39
N ASN A 232 7.62 26.58 6.58
CA ASN A 232 7.47 25.19 6.16
C ASN A 232 6.69 24.43 7.24
N VAL A 233 5.63 23.74 6.84
CA VAL A 233 4.83 22.89 7.72
C VAL A 233 4.95 21.45 7.28
N ILE A 234 5.35 20.58 8.20
CA ILE A 234 5.46 19.13 7.99
C ILE A 234 4.32 18.48 8.80
N PRO A 235 3.25 18.00 8.16
CA PRO A 235 2.08 17.49 8.87
C PRO A 235 2.29 16.08 9.46
N GLY A 236 3.30 15.35 8.99
CA GLY A 236 3.51 13.96 9.36
C GLY A 236 2.51 13.02 8.68
N PHE A 237 2.42 11.79 9.19
CA PHE A 237 1.41 10.82 8.74
C PHE A 237 0.01 11.28 9.18
N ASP A 238 -0.65 12.07 8.33
CA ASP A 238 -1.99 12.62 8.58
C ASP A 238 -2.97 12.19 7.48
N THR A 239 -3.98 11.43 7.88
CA THR A 239 -4.99 10.86 6.98
C THR A 239 -6.32 11.61 6.99
N TYR A 240 -6.35 12.82 7.56
CA TYR A 240 -7.50 13.72 7.50
C TYR A 240 -7.23 14.87 6.52
N VAL A 241 -7.91 14.84 5.38
CA VAL A 241 -7.81 15.91 4.36
C VAL A 241 -8.20 17.30 4.90
N GLY A 242 -9.04 17.35 5.93
CA GLY A 242 -9.43 18.59 6.60
C GLY A 242 -8.29 19.28 7.33
N ASN A 243 -7.36 18.52 7.93
CA ASN A 243 -6.24 19.08 8.68
C ASN A 243 -5.31 19.86 7.75
N HIS A 244 -4.93 19.28 6.60
CA HIS A 244 -4.11 19.95 5.59
C HIS A 244 -4.73 21.25 5.07
N ARG A 245 -6.05 21.24 4.83
CA ARG A 245 -6.80 22.43 4.41
C ARG A 245 -6.83 23.50 5.50
N GLU A 246 -6.95 23.07 6.76
CA GLU A 246 -7.01 23.97 7.90
C GLU A 246 -5.65 24.62 8.20
N TYR A 247 -4.55 23.88 8.10
CA TYR A 247 -3.21 24.46 8.20
C TYR A 247 -3.02 25.59 7.19
N ARG A 248 -3.40 25.33 5.92
CA ARG A 248 -3.34 26.35 4.87
C ARG A 248 -4.23 27.55 5.20
N ARG A 249 -5.49 27.31 5.60
CA ARG A 249 -6.43 28.38 5.94
C ARG A 249 -5.90 29.28 7.06
N ILE A 250 -5.34 28.70 8.12
CA ILE A 250 -4.79 29.45 9.27
C ILE A 250 -3.58 30.29 8.85
N LEU A 251 -2.71 29.77 7.98
CA LEU A 251 -1.52 30.49 7.50
C LEU A 251 -1.85 31.60 6.47
N GLU A 252 -3.04 31.57 5.88
CA GLU A 252 -3.52 32.59 4.94
C GLU A 252 -4.28 33.75 5.62
N LEU A 253 -4.63 33.63 6.91
CA LEU A 253 -5.24 34.70 7.73
C LEU A 253 -4.23 35.78 8.12
#